data_AF-A0A0B8NN81-F1
#
_entry.id   AF-A0A0B8NN81-F1
#
_cell.length_a   1.000
_cell.length_b   1.000
_cell.length_c   1.000
_cell.angle_alpha   90.00
_cell.angle_beta   90.00
_cell.angle_gamma   90.00
#
_symmetry.space_group_name_H-M   'P 1'
#
loop_
_entity.id
_entity.type
_entity.pdbx_description
1 polymer ?
#
loop_
_entity_poly.entity_id
_entity_poly.type
_entity_poly.pdbx_seq_one_letter_code
_entity_poly.pdbx_strand_id
1 'polypeptide(L)' 'MTRLSPGQVRDAIITTLSSRPNGATIDELVIAVSEIIGHPVARSSVRSYLRLNTPGRFIRTGRGAYKLGSKG' A
#
# COMPACT_ATOMS: atom_id res chain seq x y z
N MET A 1 -11.77 -0.83 17.65
CA MET A 1 -11.33 -0.71 16.24
C MET A 1 -11.37 0.75 15.85
N THR A 2 -10.21 1.38 15.63
CA THR A 2 -10.12 2.78 15.19
C THR A 2 -10.66 2.90 13.77
N ARG A 3 -11.61 3.81 13.54
CA ARG A 3 -12.16 4.05 12.21
C ARG A 3 -11.19 4.92 11.42
N LEU A 4 -10.56 4.34 10.40
CA LEU A 4 -9.70 5.06 9.47
C LEU A 4 -10.53 6.08 8.67
N SER A 5 -9.96 7.25 8.43
CA SER A 5 -10.56 8.23 7.52
C SER A 5 -10.60 7.66 6.09
N PRO A 6 -11.59 8.04 5.27
CA PRO A 6 -11.62 7.65 3.87
C PRO A 6 -10.32 8.08 3.17
N GLY A 7 -9.59 7.12 2.59
CA GLY A 7 -8.35 7.40 1.86
C GLY A 7 -7.05 7.34 2.68
N GLN A 8 -7.10 7.24 4.01
CA GLN A 8 -5.88 7.18 4.84
C GLN A 8 -4.93 6.04 4.45
N VAL A 9 -5.49 4.84 4.21
CA VAL A 9 -4.72 3.67 3.75
C VAL A 9 -4.14 3.89 2.36
N ARG A 10 -4.89 4.53 1.46
CA ARG A 10 -4.42 4.85 0.11
C ARG A 10 -3.20 5.76 0.19
N ASP A 11 -3.33 6.85 0.92
CA ASP A 11 -2.32 7.90 0.97
C ASP A 11 -1.03 7.36 1.62
N ALA A 12 -1.14 6.56 2.69
CA ALA A 12 -0.01 5.87 3.29
C ALA A 12 0.67 4.85 2.35
N ILE A 13 -0.10 4.08 1.58
CA ILE A 13 0.46 3.16 0.57
C ILE A 13 1.22 3.93 -0.51
N ILE A 14 0.64 5.03 -1.01
CA ILE A 14 1.28 5.86 -2.05
C ILE A 14 2.57 6.45 -1.49
N THR A 15 2.55 7.08 -0.30
CA THR A 15 3.75 7.62 0.35
C THR A 15 4.84 6.56 0.50
N THR A 16 4.49 5.35 0.92
CA THR A 16 5.44 4.25 1.08
C THR A 16 6.07 3.81 -0.24
N LEU A 17 5.28 3.72 -1.31
CA LEU A 17 5.78 3.25 -2.61
C LEU A 17 6.48 4.35 -3.41
N SER A 18 6.16 5.63 -3.18
CA SER A 18 6.86 6.77 -3.78
C SER A 18 8.33 6.84 -3.37
N SER A 19 8.67 6.43 -2.16
CA SER A 19 10.06 6.36 -1.68
C SER A 19 10.77 5.04 -2.02
N ARG A 20 10.07 4.09 -2.66
CA ARG A 20 10.57 2.74 -2.97
C ARG A 20 10.40 2.42 -4.45
N PRO A 21 11.31 2.89 -5.34
CA PRO A 21 11.18 2.71 -6.79
C PRO A 21 11.15 1.23 -7.23
N ASN A 22 11.77 0.34 -6.44
CA ASN A 22 11.76 -1.11 -6.69
C ASN A 22 10.50 -1.82 -6.16
N GLY A 23 9.59 -1.09 -5.50
CA GLY A 23 8.41 -1.61 -4.85
C GLY A 23 8.64 -2.13 -3.43
N ALA A 24 7.59 -2.70 -2.85
CA ALA A 24 7.59 -3.29 -1.52
C ALA A 24 6.65 -4.50 -1.46
N THR A 25 6.98 -5.49 -0.64
CA THR A 25 6.13 -6.65 -0.33
C THR A 25 4.90 -6.23 0.47
N ILE A 26 3.88 -7.10 0.52
CA ILE A 26 2.70 -6.86 1.37
C ILE A 26 3.10 -6.70 2.85
N ASP A 27 4.07 -7.48 3.33
CA ASP A 27 4.56 -7.38 4.71
C ASP A 27 5.17 -6.02 5.00
N GLU A 28 6.09 -5.56 4.16
CA GLU A 28 6.72 -4.24 4.29
C GLU A 28 5.73 -3.09 4.16
N LEU A 29 4.68 -3.25 3.33
CA LEU A 29 3.62 -2.26 3.18
C LEU A 29 2.74 -2.19 4.43
N VAL A 30 2.37 -3.33 5.02
CA VAL A 30 1.55 -3.35 6.24
C VAL A 30 2.28 -2.68 7.41
N ILE A 31 3.57 -2.94 7.56
CA ILE A 31 4.41 -2.32 8.60
C ILE A 31 4.46 -0.80 8.38
N ALA A 32 4.95 -0.36 7.22
CA ALA A 32 5.12 1.07 6.94
C ALA A 32 3.80 1.86 6.97
N VAL A 33 2.71 1.28 6.45
CA VAL A 33 1.38 1.92 6.49
C VAL A 33 0.88 2.05 7.93
N SER A 34 1.10 1.05 8.78
CA SER A 34 0.70 1.11 10.19
C SER A 34 1.51 2.17 10.95
N GLU A 35 2.81 2.29 10.65
CA GLU A 35 3.68 3.34 11.21
C GLU A 35 3.24 4.74 10.80
N ILE A 36 2.96 4.96 9.50
CA ILE A 36 2.50 6.27 8.98
C ILE A 36 1.15 6.67 9.59
N ILE A 37 0.23 5.72 9.75
CA ILE A 37 -1.11 5.97 10.29
C ILE A 37 -1.09 6.11 11.82
N GLY A 38 -0.06 5.58 12.49
CA GLY A 38 0.07 5.59 13.95
C GLY A 38 -0.72 4.51 14.67
N HIS A 39 -1.27 3.53 13.96
CA HIS A 39 -1.90 2.34 14.55
C HIS A 39 -1.89 1.14 13.60
N PRO A 40 -2.06 -0.09 14.11
CA PRO A 40 -2.06 -1.29 13.28
C PRO A 40 -3.13 -1.25 12.19
N VAL A 41 -2.74 -1.56 10.95
CA VAL A 41 -3.64 -1.72 9.81
C VAL A 41 -3.72 -3.20 9.43
N ALA A 42 -4.94 -3.67 9.19
CA ALA A 42 -5.16 -5.05 8.79
C ALA A 42 -4.51 -5.36 7.43
N ARG A 43 -3.77 -6.47 7.36
CA ARG A 43 -3.15 -6.98 6.12
C ARG A 43 -4.16 -7.14 4.98
N SER A 44 -5.37 -7.59 5.30
CA SER A 44 -6.46 -7.76 4.33
C SER A 44 -6.87 -6.43 3.69
N SER A 45 -6.89 -5.33 4.44
CA SER A 45 -7.21 -3.99 3.94
C SER A 45 -6.18 -3.51 2.92
N VAL A 46 -4.89 -3.63 3.26
CA VAL A 46 -3.78 -3.27 2.35
C VAL A 46 -3.84 -4.11 1.08
N ARG A 47 -3.97 -5.44 1.23
CA ARG A 47 -4.05 -6.35 0.08
C ARG A 47 -5.27 -6.08 -0.80
N SER A 48 -6.44 -5.87 -0.20
CA SER A 48 -7.68 -5.58 -0.94
C SER A 48 -7.52 -4.30 -1.75
N TYR A 49 -7.01 -3.24 -1.11
CA TYR A 49 -6.78 -1.96 -1.78
C TYR A 49 -5.82 -2.09 -2.96
N LEU A 50 -4.66 -2.73 -2.77
CA LEU A 50 -3.70 -2.96 -3.85
C LEU A 50 -4.30 -3.76 -5.00
N ARG A 51 -5.01 -4.86 -4.71
CA ARG A 51 -5.64 -5.72 -5.73
C ARG A 51 -6.69 -4.97 -6.54
N LEU A 52 -7.57 -4.21 -5.88
CA LEU A 52 -8.63 -3.44 -6.55
C LEU A 52 -8.08 -2.33 -7.46
N ASN A 53 -6.85 -1.88 -7.22
CA ASN A 53 -6.20 -0.81 -7.96
C ASN A 53 -5.03 -1.32 -8.85
N THR A 54 -5.03 -2.62 -9.18
CA THR A 54 -4.04 -3.28 -10.06
C THR A 54 -4.74 -4.02 -11.22
N PRO A 55 -4.25 -3.92 -12.49
CA PRO A 55 -3.18 -3.04 -12.95
C PRO A 55 -3.70 -1.61 -13.13
N GLY A 56 -2.85 -0.62 -12.88
CA GLY A 56 -3.20 0.79 -13.04
C GLY A 56 -2.33 1.65 -12.14
N ARG A 57 -2.89 2.07 -11.01
CA ARG A 57 -2.16 2.84 -9.99
C ARG A 57 -1.03 2.01 -9.35
N PHE A 58 -1.23 0.70 -9.24
CA PHE A 58 -0.19 -0.22 -8.76
C PHE A 58 0.14 -1.28 -9.79
N ILE A 59 1.39 -1.72 -9.76
CA ILE A 59 1.90 -2.84 -10.56
C ILE A 59 2.38 -3.90 -9.58
N ARG A 60 1.83 -5.11 -9.69
CA ARG A 60 2.35 -6.27 -8.97
C ARG A 60 3.62 -6.76 -9.67
N THR A 61 4.72 -6.78 -8.94
CA THR A 61 6.01 -7.27 -9.42
C THR A 61 6.18 -8.77 -9.09
N GLY A 62 7.23 -9.38 -9.65
CA GLY A 62 7.63 -10.73 -9.25
C GLY A 62 7.92 -10.81 -7.75
N ARG A 63 7.62 -11.96 -7.12
CA ARG A 63 7.72 -12.21 -5.66
C ARG A 63 6.64 -11.59 -4.78
N GLY A 64 5.54 -11.11 -5.36
CA GLY A 64 4.39 -10.63 -4.58
C GLY A 64 4.56 -9.24 -3.96
N ALA A 65 5.51 -8.47 -4.49
CA ALA A 65 5.67 -7.06 -4.21
C ALA A 65 4.81 -6.20 -5.15
N TYR A 66 4.63 -4.94 -4.76
CA TYR A 66 3.87 -3.93 -5.48
C TYR A 66 4.73 -2.68 -5.63
N LYS A 67 4.63 -2.01 -6.77
CA LYS A 67 5.22 -0.68 -7.02
C LYS A 67 4.17 0.28 -7.58
N LEU A 68 4.46 1.58 -7.54
CA LEU A 68 3.62 2.56 -8.23
C LEU A 68 3.67 2.31 -9.75
N GLY A 69 2.51 2.40 -10.38
CA GLY A 69 2.40 2.47 -11.83
C GLY A 69 2.90 3.81 -12.34
N SER A 70 3.45 3.83 -13.54
CA SER A 70 3.98 5.03 -14.21
C SER A 70 2.90 6.03 -14.68
N LYS A 71 1.62 5.80 -14.34
CA LYS A 71 0.53 6.74 -14.61
C LYS A 71 -0.08 7.25 -13.31
N GLY A 72 0.34 8.46 -12.93
CA GLY A 72 -0.43 9.43 -12.15
C GLY A 72 -0.45 10.72 -12.95
#